data_AF-A0A3B9VI50-F1
#
_entry.id   AF-A0A3B9VI50-F1
#
_cell.length_a   1.000
_cell.length_b   1.000
_cell.length_c   1.000
_cell.angle_alpha   90.00
_cell.angle_beta   90.00
_cell.angle_gamma   90.00
#
_symmetry.space_group_name_H-M   'P 1'
#
loop_
_entity.id
_entity.type
_entity.pdbx_description
1 polymer ?
#
loop_
_entity_poly.entity_id
_entity_poly.type
_entity_poly.pdbx_seq_one_letter_code
_entity_poly.pdbx_strand_id
1 'polypeptide(L)' 'GMVPKVEAVINAIESGASSARVIDGTSLPAFIDALSGDGGTLVKP' A
#
# COMPACT_ATOMS: atom_id res chain seq x y z
N GLY A 1 4.90 3.77 13.15
CA GLY A 1 5.11 2.33 13.35
C GLY A 1 4.37 1.53 12.29
N MET A 2 4.52 0.21 12.27
CA MET A 2 3.83 -0.64 11.28
C MET A 2 2.32 -0.75 11.54
N VAL A 3 1.90 -0.85 12.80
CA VAL A 3 0.47 -0.95 13.19
C VAL A 3 -0.41 0.15 12.57
N PRO A 4 -0.12 1.46 12.75
CA PRO A 4 -0.98 2.51 12.17
C PRO A 4 -0.97 2.53 10.62
N LYS A 5 0.07 1.97 9.97
CA LYS A 5 0.09 1.81 8.51
C LYS A 5 -0.87 0.72 8.07
N VAL A 6 -0.93 -0.38 8.79
CA VAL A 6 -1.85 -1.49 8.50
C VAL A 6 -3.30 -1.04 8.72
N GLU A 7 -3.59 -0.34 9.81
CA GLU A 7 -4.93 0.21 10.06
C GLU A 7 -5.39 1.15 8.95
N ALA A 8 -4.53 2.07 8.50
CA ALA A 8 -4.85 2.98 7.39
C ALA A 8 -5.15 2.24 6.07
N VAL A 9 -4.41 1.16 5.81
CA VAL A 9 -4.60 0.32 4.61
C VAL A 9 -5.90 -0.46 4.68
N ILE A 10 -6.23 -1.04 5.84
CA ILE A 10 -7.51 -1.73 6.06
C ILE A 10 -8.67 -0.74 5.87
N ASN A 11 -8.60 0.44 6.50
CA ASN A 11 -9.62 1.49 6.34
C ASN A 11 -9.82 1.90 4.88
N ALA A 12 -8.74 1.97 4.07
CA ALA A 12 -8.85 2.28 2.65
C ALA A 12 -9.63 1.21 1.87
N ILE A 13 -9.37 -0.08 2.16
CA ILE A 13 -10.12 -1.20 1.58
C ILE A 13 -11.58 -1.15 2.01
N GLU A 14 -11.85 -0.98 3.30
CA GLU A 14 -13.21 -0.87 3.85
C GLU A 14 -13.97 0.34 3.29
N SER A 15 -13.27 1.41 2.92
CA SER A 15 -13.83 2.59 2.25
C SER A 15 -14.08 2.39 0.74
N GLY A 16 -13.79 1.20 0.20
CA GLY A 16 -14.10 0.83 -1.19
C GLY A 16 -12.90 0.77 -2.14
N ALA A 17 -11.66 0.89 -1.65
CA ALA A 17 -10.49 0.64 -2.48
C ALA A 17 -10.40 -0.85 -2.85
N SER A 18 -10.17 -1.17 -4.13
CA SER A 18 -10.00 -2.56 -4.58
C SER A 18 -8.71 -3.22 -4.06
N SER A 19 -7.69 -2.39 -3.78
CA SER A 19 -6.43 -2.81 -3.20
C SER A 19 -5.70 -1.59 -2.64
N ALA A 20 -4.82 -1.80 -1.67
CA ALA A 20 -3.94 -0.77 -1.14
C ALA A 20 -2.54 -1.34 -0.94
N ARG A 21 -1.51 -0.52 -1.16
CA ARG A 21 -0.11 -0.95 -1.12
C ARG A 21 0.70 -0.03 -0.23
N VAL A 22 1.52 -0.61 0.64
CA VAL A 22 2.51 0.11 1.44
C VAL A 22 3.87 0.00 0.74
N ILE A 23 4.48 1.14 0.44
CA ILE A 23 5.82 1.25 -0.13
C ILE A 23 6.73 2.11 0.73
N ASP A 24 8.02 2.08 0.41
CA ASP A 24 8.98 3.05 0.91
C ASP A 24 8.74 4.41 0.22
N GLY A 25 8.21 5.37 0.99
CA GLY A 25 7.92 6.73 0.50
C GLY A 25 9.16 7.58 0.22
N THR A 26 10.37 7.09 0.50
CA THR A 26 11.64 7.77 0.16
C THR A 26 12.30 7.24 -1.11
N SER A 27 11.74 6.18 -1.70
CA SER A 27 12.30 5.50 -2.87
C SER A 27 11.45 5.72 -4.11
N LEU A 28 11.98 6.48 -5.08
CA LEU A 28 11.34 6.64 -6.39
C LEU A 28 11.17 5.30 -7.14
N PRO A 29 12.15 4.38 -7.15
CA PRO A 29 11.95 3.04 -7.71
C PRO A 29 10.76 2.30 -7.09
N ALA A 30 10.61 2.34 -5.75
CA ALA A 30 9.49 1.67 -5.08
C ALA A 30 8.12 2.24 -5.50
N PHE A 31 8.06 3.54 -5.81
CA PHE A 31 6.85 4.16 -6.34
C PHE A 31 6.55 3.71 -7.77
N ILE A 32 7.56 3.62 -8.64
CA ILE A 32 7.40 3.14 -10.03
C ILE A 32 6.95 1.68 -10.03
N ASP A 33 7.55 0.84 -9.21
CA ASP A 33 7.19 -0.58 -9.07
C ASP A 33 5.72 -0.72 -8.60
N ALA A 34 5.29 0.09 -7.63
CA ALA A 34 3.92 0.07 -7.13
C ALA A 34 2.87 0.38 -8.21
N LEU A 35 3.16 1.35 -9.08
CA LEU A 35 2.29 1.68 -10.22
C LEU A 35 2.23 0.55 -11.25
N SER A 36 3.30 -0.24 -11.35
CA SER A 36 3.36 -1.44 -12.21
C SER A 36 2.71 -2.66 -11.57
N GLY A 37 2.30 -2.58 -10.30
CA GLY A 37 1.69 -3.69 -9.55
C GLY A 37 2.68 -4.54 -8.76
N ASP A 38 3.95 -4.12 -8.67
CA ASP A 38 5.05 -4.83 -8.04
C ASP A 38 5.54 -4.15 -6.75
N GLY A 39 6.40 -4.86 -5.99
CA GLY A 39 7.10 -4.31 -4.81
C GLY A 39 6.23 -4.03 -3.57
N GLY A 40 6.86 -3.72 -2.44
CA GLY A 40 6.15 -3.36 -1.21
C GLY A 40 5.21 -4.44 -0.65
N THR A 41 4.25 -4.03 0.19
CA THR A 41 3.24 -4.92 0.77
C THR A 41 1.87 -4.59 0.21
N LEU A 42 1.28 -5.54 -0.52
CA LEU A 42 -0.06 -5.43 -1.10
C LEU A 42 -1.11 -6.01 -0.15
N VAL A 43 -2.19 -5.27 0.03
CA VAL A 43 -3.39 -5.70 0.75
C VAL A 43 -4.59 -5.60 -0.19
N LYS A 44 -5.44 -6.62 -0.18
CA LYS A 44 -6.65 -6.77 -0.99
C LYS A 44 -7.76 -7.37 -0.10
N PRO A 45 -9.05 -7.19 -0.45
CA PRO A 45 -10.17 -7.84 0.24
C PRO A 45 -10.02 -9.36 0.33
#